data_AF-A0AAJ2NSU3-F1
#
_entry.id   AF-A0AAJ2NSU3-F1
#
_cell.length_a   1.000
_cell.length_b   1.000
_cell.length_c   1.000
_cell.angle_alpha   90.00
_cell.angle_beta   90.00
_cell.angle_gamma   90.00
#
_symmetry.space_group_name_H-M   'P 1'
#
loop_
_entity.id
_entity.type
_entity.pdbx_description
1 polymer ?
#
loop_
_entity_poly.entity_id
_entity_poly.type
_entity_poly.pdbx_seq_one_letter_code
_entity_poly.pdbx_strand_id
1 'polypeptide(L)'
;MNKERLLERLDDYKRATKRLEDATEITLDNDIIFDGVIQRFEFTFEQSWKLMKQFLEYTGINEIRSPRTTIREAYSYGLIE
;
A
#
# COMPACT_ATOMS: atom_id res chain seq x y z
N MET A 1 17.81 5.45 -6.08
CA MET A 1 17.05 4.43 -5.34
C MET A 1 17.53 3.07 -5.75
N ASN A 2 17.86 2.16 -4.82
CA ASN A 2 18.37 0.82 -5.12
C ASN A 2 17.23 -0.22 -5.13
N LYS A 3 17.41 -1.29 -5.90
CA LYS A 3 16.45 -2.38 -6.06
C LYS A 3 16.09 -3.07 -4.74
N GLU A 4 17.04 -3.16 -3.80
CA GLU A 4 16.87 -3.80 -2.49
C GLU A 4 15.78 -3.13 -1.66
N ARG A 5 15.80 -1.79 -1.54
CA ARG A 5 14.79 -1.04 -0.78
C ARG A 5 13.37 -1.19 -1.36
N LEU A 6 13.26 -1.37 -2.67
CA LEU A 6 11.98 -1.62 -3.34
C LEU A 6 11.45 -3.03 -2.97
N LEU A 7 12.33 -4.03 -2.90
CA LEU A 7 11.97 -5.39 -2.49
C LEU A 7 11.54 -5.46 -1.02
N GLU A 8 12.23 -4.75 -0.13
CA GLU A 8 11.83 -4.62 1.28
C GLU A 8 10.42 -4.04 1.42
N ARG A 9 10.09 -3.03 0.62
CA ARG A 9 8.78 -2.38 0.63
C ARG A 9 7.68 -3.23 0.03
N LEU A 10 8.01 -4.03 -0.99
CA LEU A 10 7.10 -5.04 -1.51
C LEU A 10 6.76 -6.08 -0.44
N ASP A 11 7.76 -6.50 0.34
CA ASP A 11 7.59 -7.45 1.43
C ASP A 11 6.77 -6.85 2.61
N ASP A 12 6.99 -5.58 2.95
CA ASP A 12 6.14 -4.82 3.88
C ASP A 12 4.68 -4.79 3.43
N TYR A 13 4.44 -4.48 2.15
CA TYR A 13 3.09 -4.44 1.58
C TYR A 13 2.41 -5.82 1.58
N LYS A 14 3.13 -6.89 1.24
CA LYS A 14 2.63 -8.26 1.31
C LYS A 14 2.21 -8.63 2.73
N ARG A 15 3.03 -8.31 3.74
CA ARG A 15 2.68 -8.52 5.15
C ARG A 15 1.45 -7.72 5.57
N ALA A 16 1.34 -6.47 5.15
CA ALA A 16 0.20 -5.61 5.46
C ALA A 16 -1.09 -6.20 4.88
N THR A 17 -1.05 -6.59 3.60
CA THR A 17 -2.16 -7.22 2.89
C THR A 17 -2.60 -8.51 3.57
N LYS A 18 -1.66 -9.38 3.94
CA LYS A 18 -1.99 -10.62 4.65
C LYS A 18 -2.69 -10.37 5.98
N ARG A 19 -2.23 -9.38 6.76
CA ARG A 19 -2.87 -9.00 8.02
C ARG A 19 -4.27 -8.41 7.83
N LEU A 20 -4.52 -7.74 6.71
CA LEU A 20 -5.84 -7.23 6.37
C LEU A 20 -6.78 -8.39 5.99
N GLU A 21 -6.32 -9.33 5.16
CA GLU A 21 -7.06 -10.55 4.84
C GLU A 21 -7.44 -11.33 6.11
N ASP A 22 -6.47 -11.55 7.01
CA ASP A 22 -6.73 -12.25 8.26
C ASP A 22 -7.74 -11.48 9.13
N ALA A 23 -7.73 -10.15 9.08
CA ALA A 23 -8.66 -9.30 9.84
C ALA A 23 -10.08 -9.33 9.27
N THR A 24 -10.25 -9.53 7.97
CA THR A 24 -11.58 -9.64 7.34
C THR A 24 -12.29 -10.96 7.64
N GLU A 25 -11.57 -11.98 8.11
CA GLU A 25 -12.13 -13.25 8.56
C GLU A 25 -12.59 -13.23 10.03
N ILE A 26 -12.31 -12.15 10.77
CA ILE A 26 -12.69 -12.02 12.18
C ILE A 26 -14.16 -11.59 12.27
N THR A 27 -14.92 -12.23 13.15
CA THR A 27 -16.28 -11.80 13.49
C THR A 27 -16.26 -10.39 14.08
N LEU A 28 -17.00 -9.48 13.46
CA LEU A 28 -17.13 -8.09 13.91
C LEU A 28 -18.18 -7.98 15.02
N ASP A 29 -17.84 -8.43 16.22
CA ASP A 29 -18.77 -8.51 17.36
C ASP A 29 -18.72 -7.31 18.32
N ASN A 30 -17.77 -6.38 18.12
CA ASN A 30 -17.67 -5.14 18.89
C ASN A 30 -16.88 -4.05 18.14
N ASP A 31 -17.02 -2.81 18.63
CA ASP A 31 -16.45 -1.61 18.01
C ASP A 31 -14.91 -1.64 17.93
N ILE A 32 -14.22 -2.25 18.91
CA ILE A 32 -12.75 -2.32 18.92
C ILE A 32 -12.24 -3.18 17.75
N ILE A 33 -12.95 -4.28 17.43
CA ILE A 33 -12.61 -5.12 16.28
C ILE A 33 -12.85 -4.35 14.98
N PHE A 34 -13.98 -3.64 14.88
CA PHE A 34 -14.27 -2.77 13.75
C PHE A 34 -13.16 -1.73 13.51
N ASP A 35 -12.77 -1.00 14.56
CA ASP A 35 -11.68 -0.02 14.51
C ASP A 35 -10.35 -0.68 14.10
N GLY A 36 -10.10 -1.89 14.61
CA GLY A 36 -8.93 -2.68 14.24
C GLY A 36 -8.87 -3.00 12.75
N VAL A 37 -9.99 -3.42 12.15
CA VAL A 37 -10.08 -3.72 10.70
C VAL A 37 -9.91 -2.44 9.87
N ILE A 38 -10.54 -1.33 10.27
CA ILE A 38 -10.36 -0.03 9.62
C ILE A 38 -8.89 0.38 9.64
N GLN A 39 -8.22 0.26 10.79
CA GLN A 39 -6.81 0.61 10.91
C GLN A 39 -5.91 -0.28 10.03
N ARG A 40 -6.25 -1.57 9.89
CA ARG A 40 -5.54 -2.48 8.97
C ARG A 40 -5.72 -2.06 7.51
N PHE A 41 -6.91 -1.61 7.13
CA PHE A 41 -7.17 -1.08 5.80
C PHE A 41 -6.34 0.17 5.53
N GLU A 42 -6.38 1.17 6.42
CA GLU A 42 -5.63 2.42 6.28
C GLU A 42 -4.12 2.18 6.16
N PHE A 43 -3.58 1.29 7.01
CA PHE A 43 -2.17 0.93 6.97
C PHE A 43 -1.79 0.23 5.66
N THR A 44 -2.62 -0.70 5.19
CA THR A 44 -2.39 -1.44 3.94
C THR A 44 -2.44 -0.51 2.73
N PHE A 45 -3.41 0.41 2.71
CA PHE A 45 -3.47 1.49 1.71
C PHE A 45 -2.22 2.37 1.77
N GLU A 46 -1.72 2.71 2.96
CA GLU A 46 -0.51 3.51 3.09
C GLU A 46 0.73 2.81 2.51
N GLN A 47 0.88 1.51 2.76
CA GLN A 47 1.97 0.72 2.18
C GLN A 47 1.84 0.61 0.66
N SER A 48 0.64 0.43 0.12
CA SER A 48 0.44 0.25 -1.33
C SER A 48 0.89 1.47 -2.12
N TRP A 49 0.45 2.67 -1.74
CA TRP A 49 0.85 3.89 -2.46
C TRP A 49 2.32 4.23 -2.23
N LYS A 50 2.91 3.95 -1.07
CA LYS A 50 4.36 4.14 -0.87
C LYS A 50 5.19 3.23 -1.76
N LEU A 51 4.77 1.97 -1.92
CA LEU A 51 5.41 1.01 -2.84
C LEU A 51 5.33 1.50 -4.28
N MET A 52 4.13 1.88 -4.75
CA MET A 52 3.94 2.40 -6.11
C MET A 52 4.78 3.66 -6.35
N LYS A 53 4.80 4.58 -5.38
CA LYS A 53 5.61 5.80 -5.46
C LYS A 53 7.08 5.45 -5.67
N GLN A 54 7.62 4.55 -4.85
CA GLN A 54 9.02 4.14 -4.97
C GLN A 54 9.29 3.40 -6.29
N PHE A 55 8.35 2.61 -6.78
CA PHE A 55 8.49 1.98 -8.09
C PHE A 55 8.56 3.04 -9.21
N LEU A 56 7.64 4.01 -9.22
CA LEU A 56 7.59 5.07 -10.22
C LEU A 56 8.85 5.95 -10.20
N GLU A 57 9.31 6.34 -9.02
CA GLU A 57 10.57 7.07 -8.83
C GLU A 57 11.79 6.24 -9.30
N TYR A 58 11.77 4.91 -9.14
CA TYR A 58 12.81 4.02 -9.68
C TYR A 58 12.80 3.99 -11.22
N THR A 59 11.63 4.11 -11.85
CA THR A 59 11.48 4.19 -13.31
C THR A 59 11.76 5.58 -13.90
N GLY A 60 12.04 6.58 -13.07
CA GLY A 60 12.38 7.95 -13.48
C GLY A 60 11.22 8.95 -13.42
N ILE A 61 10.03 8.54 -12.95
CA ILE A 61 8.91 9.45 -12.69
C ILE A 61 9.11 10.08 -11.32
N ASN A 62 9.59 11.32 -11.31
CA ASN A 62 9.92 12.05 -10.09
C ASN A 62 8.78 13.01 -9.66
N GLU A 63 8.96 13.65 -8.51
CA GLU A 63 8.04 14.66 -7.95
C GLU A 63 6.66 14.15 -7.47
N ILE A 64 6.55 12.85 -7.19
CA ILE A 64 5.33 12.28 -6.60
C ILE A 64 5.25 12.62 -5.11
N ARG A 65 4.34 13.52 -4.74
CA ARG A 65 4.25 14.05 -3.36
C ARG A 65 3.03 13.59 -2.55
N SER A 66 2.08 12.89 -3.15
CA SER A 66 0.84 12.49 -2.47
C SER A 66 0.34 11.11 -2.91
N PRO A 67 -0.49 10.43 -2.10
CA PRO A 67 -1.15 9.19 -2.51
C PRO A 67 -1.95 9.37 -3.80
N ARG A 68 -2.69 10.49 -3.90
CA ARG A 68 -3.51 10.82 -5.06
C ARG A 68 -2.68 10.94 -6.34
N THR A 69 -1.57 11.68 -6.29
CA THR A 69 -0.67 11.80 -7.45
C THR A 69 -0.05 10.45 -7.78
N THR A 70 0.37 9.69 -6.76
CA THR A 70 0.95 8.36 -6.96
C THR A 70 0.01 7.43 -7.72
N ILE A 71 -1.25 7.34 -7.30
CA ILE A 71 -2.25 6.48 -7.93
C ILE A 71 -2.51 6.91 -9.37
N ARG A 72 -2.58 8.22 -9.63
CA ARG A 72 -2.76 8.74 -11.00
C ARG A 72 -1.58 8.36 -11.89
N GLU A 73 -0.35 8.55 -11.43
CA GLU A 73 0.84 8.19 -12.20
C GLU A 73 0.96 6.67 -12.38
N ALA A 74 0.62 5.88 -11.35
CA ALA A 74 0.61 4.42 -11.41
C ALA A 74 -0.39 3.92 -12.47
N TYR A 75 -1.58 4.51 -12.53
CA TYR A 75 -2.57 4.21 -13.56
C TYR A 75 -2.06 4.59 -14.96
N SER A 76 -1.55 5.82 -15.14
CA SER A 76 -0.97 6.26 -16.42
C SER A 76 0.20 5.41 -16.89
N TYR A 77 0.98 4.86 -15.95
CA TYR A 77 2.09 3.94 -16.22
C TYR A 77 1.63 2.51 -16.55
N GLY A 78 0.37 2.16 -16.27
CA GLY A 78 -0.15 0.79 -16.40
C GLY A 78 0.30 -0.14 -15.27
N LEU A 79 0.66 0.40 -14.10
CA LEU A 79 1.00 -0.39 -12.91
C LEU A 79 -0.26 -0.94 -12.20
N ILE A 80 -1.38 -0.23 -12.32
CA ILE A 80 -2.69 -0.57 -11.75
C ILE A 80 -3.79 -0.27 -12.78
N GLU A 81 -4.95 -0.91 -12.61
CA GLU A 81 -6.14 -0.81 -13.47
C GLU A 81 -7.33 -0.11 -12.80
#